data_AF-X8ITI6-F1
#
_entry.id   AF-X8ITI6-F1
#
_cell.length_a   1.000
_cell.length_b   1.000
_cell.length_c   1.000
_cell.angle_alpha   90.00
_cell.angle_beta   90.00
_cell.angle_gamma   90.00
#
_symmetry.space_group_name_H-M   'P 1'
#
loop_
_entity.id
_entity.type
_entity.pdbx_description
1 polymer ?
#
loop_
_entity_poly.entity_id
_entity_poly.type
_entity_poly.pdbx_seq_one_letter_code
_entity_poly.pdbx_strand_id
1 'polypeptide(L)'
;MSAGERHGRGNETKEELQEILIAHPDAEFVQLQINYADWDNPAIQSRGVYEVARKYGKPIVVMEPLKGGLLANPPEQVTNILKDYAPEMSTASWGIRFAANLEGILVVLSGMSDASQMDDNISYMKDFKGLAADEEACLMKARDELARIPLIPCTTCNYCAKVCPTEIGISGSFTAKNIYTLFNNLERAKLQENWLVKGQGRKQAAECIKCGKCEQVCPQHIKIREELAVIAEEFGQKRQEN
;
A
#
# COMPACT_ATOMS: atom_id res chain seq x y z
N MET A 1 5.70 24.05 18.07
CA MET A 1 4.69 23.64 17.06
C MET A 1 3.89 22.52 17.69
N SER A 2 2.57 22.70 17.84
CA SER A 2 1.70 21.79 18.56
C SER A 2 1.46 20.51 17.75
N ALA A 3 1.24 19.39 18.45
CA ALA A 3 1.04 18.06 17.88
C ALA A 3 -0.19 17.93 16.94
N GLY A 4 -1.01 18.97 16.78
CA GLY A 4 -2.28 18.93 16.06
C GLY A 4 -2.24 19.25 14.56
N GLU A 5 -1.13 19.72 13.99
CA GLU A 5 -1.10 20.24 12.60
C GLU A 5 -0.55 19.27 11.54
N ARG A 6 -0.30 18.00 11.87
CA ARG A 6 0.26 17.00 10.93
C ARG A 6 -0.80 16.06 10.34
N HIS A 7 -1.91 16.60 9.82
CA HIS A 7 -2.84 15.81 9.02
C HIS A 7 -2.31 15.64 7.58
N GLY A 8 -1.92 14.41 7.21
CA GLY A 8 -1.75 14.02 5.80
C GLY A 8 -0.36 13.55 5.35
N ARG A 9 0.54 13.16 6.27
CA ARG A 9 1.75 12.41 5.90
C ARG A 9 1.48 10.92 6.13
N GLY A 10 2.10 10.05 5.33
CA GLY A 10 2.09 8.59 5.57
C GLY A 10 2.69 8.22 6.93
N ASN A 11 2.86 6.92 7.20
CA ASN A 11 3.38 6.39 8.47
C ASN A 11 4.47 7.29 9.09
N GLU A 12 4.32 7.55 10.40
CA GLU A 12 5.32 8.23 11.19
C GLU A 12 6.68 7.52 11.03
N THR A 13 7.74 8.31 10.93
CA THR A 13 9.10 7.74 10.94
C THR A 13 9.41 7.14 12.32
N LYS A 14 10.37 6.20 12.38
CA LYS A 14 10.80 5.62 13.66
C LYS A 14 11.34 6.68 14.64
N GLU A 15 11.96 7.74 14.13
CA GLU A 15 12.41 8.89 14.92
C GLU A 15 11.23 9.66 15.51
N GLU A 16 10.20 9.96 14.69
CA GLU A 16 8.99 10.65 15.16
C GLU A 16 8.23 9.83 16.20
N LEU A 17 8.09 8.51 16.00
CA LEU A 17 7.46 7.65 17.00
C LEU A 17 8.25 7.64 18.31
N GLN A 18 9.59 7.60 18.23
CA GLN A 18 10.43 7.65 19.42
C GLN A 18 10.21 8.94 20.22
N GLU A 19 10.15 10.10 19.55
CA GLU A 19 9.88 11.38 20.21
C GLU A 19 8.49 11.39 20.88
N ILE A 20 7.47 10.85 20.21
CA ILE A 20 6.11 10.74 20.76
C ILE A 20 6.11 9.88 22.03
N LEU A 21 6.77 8.73 22.02
CA LEU A 21 6.81 7.82 23.17
C LEU A 21 7.62 8.37 24.36
N ILE A 22 8.63 9.21 24.10
CA ILE A 22 9.35 9.94 25.15
C ILE A 22 8.44 11.01 25.77
N ALA A 23 7.70 11.75 24.95
CA ALA A 23 6.81 12.82 25.40
C ALA A 23 5.56 12.29 26.12
N HIS A 24 5.09 11.10 25.76
CA HIS A 24 3.88 10.46 26.27
C HIS A 24 4.20 9.07 26.85
N PRO A 25 4.95 8.99 27.96
CA PRO A 25 5.31 7.71 28.57
C PRO A 25 4.08 6.95 29.08
N ASP A 26 2.97 7.65 29.34
CA ASP A 26 1.66 7.16 29.76
C ASP A 26 0.87 6.44 28.66
N ALA A 27 1.28 6.53 27.39
CA ALA A 27 0.62 5.82 26.29
C ALA A 27 0.54 4.30 26.56
N GLU A 28 -0.66 3.72 26.55
CA GLU A 28 -0.88 2.32 26.93
C GLU A 28 -0.57 1.33 25.80
N PHE A 29 -0.67 1.76 24.55
CA PHE A 29 -0.33 1.00 23.35
C PHE A 29 -0.03 1.94 22.19
N VAL A 30 0.48 1.39 21.08
CA VAL A 30 0.58 2.09 19.80
C VAL A 30 -0.21 1.35 18.73
N GLN A 31 -0.81 2.07 17.80
CA GLN A 31 -1.40 1.49 16.61
C GLN A 31 -0.49 1.74 15.41
N LEU A 32 -0.02 0.68 14.75
CA LEU A 32 0.96 0.76 13.66
C LEU A 32 0.42 0.09 12.40
N GLN A 33 0.69 0.67 11.23
CA GLN A 33 0.44 -0.01 9.96
C GLN A 33 1.57 -1.02 9.68
N ILE A 34 1.24 -2.31 9.75
CA ILE A 34 2.22 -3.39 9.56
C ILE A 34 1.63 -4.45 8.63
N ASN A 35 2.35 -4.74 7.55
CA ASN A 35 2.05 -5.82 6.62
C ASN A 35 3.37 -6.36 6.04
N TYR A 36 3.37 -7.59 5.48
CA TYR A 36 4.62 -8.21 5.01
C TYR A 36 5.23 -7.49 3.79
N ALA A 37 4.41 -6.80 3.00
CA ALA A 37 4.86 -6.09 1.80
C ALA A 37 5.71 -4.86 2.14
N ASP A 38 5.37 -4.15 3.21
CA ASP A 38 6.04 -2.91 3.62
C ASP A 38 7.07 -3.10 4.74
N TRP A 39 7.28 -4.34 5.20
CA TRP A 39 8.14 -4.64 6.35
C TRP A 39 9.52 -3.98 6.26
N ASP A 40 10.16 -4.10 5.08
CA ASP A 40 11.50 -3.56 4.79
C ASP A 40 11.46 -2.40 3.79
N ASN A 41 10.28 -1.81 3.58
CA ASN A 41 10.14 -0.67 2.67
C ASN A 41 10.77 0.58 3.32
N PRO A 42 11.80 1.20 2.70
CA PRO A 42 12.53 2.32 3.31
C PRO A 42 11.69 3.59 3.48
N ALA A 43 10.62 3.75 2.69
CA ALA A 43 9.71 4.89 2.79
C ALA A 43 8.65 4.70 3.89
N ILE A 44 8.24 3.46 4.15
CA ILE A 44 7.16 3.15 5.10
C ILE A 44 7.72 2.77 6.49
N GLN A 45 8.90 2.16 6.53
CA GLN A 45 9.64 1.83 7.76
C GLN A 45 8.87 0.98 8.78
N SER A 46 7.96 0.09 8.36
CA SER A 46 7.14 -0.72 9.27
C SER A 46 7.97 -1.48 10.32
N ARG A 47 9.08 -2.11 9.92
CA ARG A 47 10.01 -2.74 10.88
C ARG A 47 10.59 -1.74 11.87
N GLY A 48 10.99 -0.56 11.40
CA GLY A 48 11.62 0.47 12.24
C GLY A 48 10.68 1.00 13.32
N VAL A 49 9.43 1.33 12.98
CA VAL A 49 8.43 1.78 13.98
C VAL A 49 8.04 0.66 14.93
N TYR A 50 7.94 -0.59 14.44
CA TYR A 50 7.73 -1.77 15.29
C TYR A 50 8.86 -1.92 16.32
N GLU A 51 10.12 -1.88 15.89
CA GLU A 51 11.29 -2.02 16.77
C GLU A 51 11.34 -0.92 17.84
N VAL A 52 10.97 0.32 17.50
CA VAL A 52 10.83 1.40 18.47
C VAL A 52 9.74 1.09 19.49
N ALA A 53 8.54 0.70 19.05
CA ALA A 53 7.46 0.33 19.98
C ALA A 53 7.88 -0.78 20.94
N ARG A 54 8.56 -1.83 20.44
CA ARG A 54 9.12 -2.92 21.26
C ARG A 54 10.17 -2.43 22.25
N LYS A 55 11.09 -1.56 21.83
CA LYS A 55 12.13 -0.96 22.68
C LYS A 55 11.55 -0.21 23.88
N TYR A 56 10.40 0.45 23.71
CA TYR A 56 9.70 1.16 24.79
C TYR A 56 8.67 0.28 25.52
N GLY A 57 8.63 -1.03 25.24
CA GLY A 57 7.73 -1.99 25.89
C GLY A 57 6.25 -1.73 25.59
N LYS A 58 5.92 -1.01 24.51
CA LYS A 58 4.54 -0.68 24.16
C LYS A 58 3.87 -1.87 23.46
N PRO A 59 2.70 -2.35 23.92
CA PRO A 59 1.85 -3.25 23.16
C PRO A 59 1.46 -2.62 21.83
N ILE A 60 1.31 -3.44 20.79
CA ILE A 60 1.07 -2.98 19.42
C ILE A 60 -0.28 -3.48 18.93
N VAL A 61 -1.11 -2.56 18.46
CA VAL A 61 -2.30 -2.85 17.65
C VAL A 61 -1.91 -2.72 16.19
N VAL A 62 -2.00 -3.80 15.42
CA VAL A 62 -1.69 -3.79 14.00
C VAL A 62 -2.90 -3.31 13.21
N MET A 63 -2.72 -2.24 12.44
CA MET A 63 -3.63 -1.78 11.42
C MET A 63 -3.12 -2.17 10.03
N GLU A 64 -4.04 -2.32 9.08
CA GLU A 64 -3.73 -2.56 7.67
C GLU A 64 -2.84 -3.79 7.38
N PRO A 65 -3.09 -4.96 8.00
CA PRO A 65 -2.32 -6.17 7.75
C PRO A 65 -2.45 -6.70 6.31
N LEU A 66 -3.48 -6.25 5.58
CA LEU A 66 -3.78 -6.66 4.20
C LEU A 66 -3.60 -5.55 3.16
N LYS A 67 -3.00 -4.40 3.52
CA LYS A 67 -2.69 -3.29 2.61
C LYS A 67 -3.88 -2.85 1.74
N GLY A 68 -4.97 -2.46 2.40
CA GLY A 68 -6.22 -2.08 1.72
C GLY A 68 -6.88 -3.20 0.90
N GLY A 69 -6.58 -4.47 1.21
CA GLY A 69 -7.08 -5.64 0.49
C GLY A 69 -6.17 -6.15 -0.62
N LEU A 70 -5.05 -5.48 -0.92
CA LEU A 70 -4.06 -5.95 -1.88
C LEU A 70 -3.51 -7.33 -1.50
N LEU A 71 -3.23 -7.58 -0.22
CA LEU A 71 -2.65 -8.86 0.20
C LEU A 71 -3.72 -9.95 0.41
N ALA A 72 -4.99 -9.57 0.48
CA ALA A 72 -6.11 -10.51 0.41
C ALA A 72 -6.27 -11.07 -1.01
N ASN A 73 -5.95 -10.28 -2.04
CA ASN A 73 -6.00 -10.67 -3.44
C ASN A 73 -4.71 -10.21 -4.14
N PRO A 74 -3.54 -10.81 -3.85
CA PRO A 74 -2.29 -10.32 -4.39
C PRO A 74 -2.15 -10.67 -5.89
N PRO A 75 -1.18 -10.06 -6.61
CA PRO A 75 -0.85 -10.43 -7.99
C PRO A 75 -0.66 -11.93 -8.17
N GLU A 76 -0.93 -12.45 -9.38
CA GLU A 76 -0.91 -13.88 -9.67
C GLU A 76 0.43 -14.54 -9.30
N GLN A 77 1.54 -13.88 -9.56
CA GLN A 77 2.88 -14.39 -9.24
C GLN A 77 3.08 -14.60 -7.73
N VAL A 78 2.52 -13.71 -6.91
CA VAL A 78 2.54 -13.81 -5.44
C VAL A 78 1.55 -14.86 -4.96
N THR A 79 0.36 -14.89 -5.57
CA THR A 79 -0.67 -15.91 -5.26
C THR A 79 -0.13 -17.32 -5.50
N ASN A 80 0.57 -17.55 -6.62
CA ASN A 80 1.15 -18.84 -6.95
C ASN A 80 2.17 -19.29 -5.89
N ILE A 81 3.07 -18.40 -5.44
CA ILE A 81 4.04 -18.74 -4.38
C ILE A 81 3.34 -19.22 -3.10
N LEU A 82 2.30 -18.51 -2.67
CA LEU A 82 1.57 -18.82 -1.44
C LEU A 82 0.73 -20.10 -1.58
N LYS A 83 0.08 -20.28 -2.73
CA LYS A 83 -0.79 -21.43 -3.02
C LYS A 83 -0.01 -22.71 -3.34
N ASP A 84 1.17 -22.62 -3.94
CA ASP A 84 2.05 -23.77 -4.14
C ASP A 84 2.51 -24.38 -2.81
N TYR A 85 2.68 -23.54 -1.79
CA TYR A 85 3.03 -23.99 -0.44
C TYR A 85 1.81 -24.50 0.33
N ALA A 86 0.72 -23.73 0.37
CA ALA A 86 -0.50 -24.10 1.08
C ALA A 86 -1.75 -23.84 0.22
N PRO A 87 -2.17 -24.82 -0.62
CA PRO A 87 -3.26 -24.65 -1.58
C PRO A 87 -4.60 -24.27 -0.94
N GLU A 88 -4.88 -24.83 0.24
CA GLU A 88 -6.13 -24.65 0.96
C GLU A 88 -6.19 -23.35 1.77
N MET A 89 -5.05 -22.70 2.04
CA MET A 89 -5.02 -21.47 2.83
C MET A 89 -5.36 -20.26 1.98
N SER A 90 -6.19 -19.36 2.50
CA SER A 90 -6.44 -18.09 1.83
C SER A 90 -5.16 -17.24 1.76
N THR A 91 -5.02 -16.41 0.74
CA THR A 91 -3.94 -15.43 0.63
C THR A 91 -3.99 -14.39 1.76
N ALA A 92 -5.20 -14.05 2.23
CA ALA A 92 -5.41 -13.17 3.37
C ALA A 92 -4.79 -13.73 4.67
N SER A 93 -4.89 -15.05 4.88
CA SER A 93 -4.34 -15.70 6.08
C SER A 93 -2.85 -15.40 6.29
N TRP A 94 -2.06 -15.34 5.21
CA TRP A 94 -0.64 -15.03 5.27
C TRP A 94 -0.36 -13.63 5.81
N GLY A 95 -1.14 -12.63 5.41
CA GLY A 95 -0.99 -11.26 5.92
C GLY A 95 -1.36 -11.12 7.40
N ILE A 96 -2.47 -11.74 7.80
CA ILE A 96 -2.91 -11.71 9.20
C ILE A 96 -1.97 -12.51 10.10
N ARG A 97 -1.56 -13.72 9.69
CA ARG A 97 -0.63 -14.57 10.44
C ARG A 97 0.76 -13.96 10.53
N PHE A 98 1.25 -13.30 9.48
CA PHE A 98 2.49 -12.51 9.54
C PHE A 98 2.41 -11.46 10.65
N ALA A 99 1.35 -10.63 10.63
CA ALA A 99 1.18 -9.59 11.63
C ALA A 99 1.08 -10.19 13.04
N ALA A 100 0.30 -11.26 13.22
CA ALA A 100 0.11 -11.92 14.51
C ALA A 100 1.36 -12.68 15.01
N ASN A 101 2.29 -13.07 14.12
CA ASN A 101 3.53 -13.76 14.48
C ASN A 101 4.55 -12.83 15.16
N LEU A 102 4.41 -11.52 14.99
CA LEU A 102 5.32 -10.56 15.60
C LEU A 102 5.18 -10.55 17.12
N GLU A 103 6.29 -10.29 17.81
CA GLU A 103 6.30 -10.21 19.26
C GLU A 103 5.60 -8.93 19.74
N GLY A 104 4.87 -8.99 20.86
CA GLY A 104 4.27 -7.80 21.47
C GLY A 104 3.02 -7.26 20.79
N ILE A 105 2.46 -8.01 19.84
CA ILE A 105 1.18 -7.69 19.24
C ILE A 105 0.06 -8.00 20.22
N LEU A 106 -0.77 -6.99 20.48
CA LEU A 106 -1.96 -7.07 21.31
C LEU A 106 -3.19 -7.47 20.49
N VAL A 107 -3.37 -6.83 19.33
CA VAL A 107 -4.51 -7.04 18.42
C VAL A 107 -4.06 -6.86 16.98
N VAL A 108 -4.60 -7.67 16.07
CA VAL A 108 -4.52 -7.44 14.62
C VAL A 108 -5.90 -7.04 14.10
N LEU A 109 -6.01 -5.85 13.51
CA LEU A 109 -7.26 -5.33 12.96
C LEU A 109 -7.46 -5.86 11.54
N SER A 110 -8.37 -6.83 11.38
CA SER A 110 -8.79 -7.31 10.06
C SER A 110 -10.11 -6.67 9.64
N GLY A 111 -10.07 -5.80 8.62
CA GLY A 111 -11.28 -5.32 7.97
C GLY A 111 -11.91 -6.42 7.13
N MET A 112 -13.22 -6.62 7.28
CA MET A 112 -13.99 -7.66 6.57
C MET A 112 -15.31 -7.07 6.06
N SER A 113 -15.75 -7.53 4.89
CA SER A 113 -16.99 -7.07 4.23
C SER A 113 -18.12 -8.09 4.33
N ASP A 114 -17.83 -9.34 4.65
CA ASP A 114 -18.80 -10.43 4.70
C ASP A 114 -18.40 -11.50 5.73
N ALA A 115 -19.35 -12.37 6.08
CA ALA A 115 -19.17 -13.41 7.09
C ALA A 115 -18.16 -14.50 6.66
N SER A 116 -18.00 -14.75 5.36
CA SER A 116 -17.07 -15.79 4.89
C SER A 116 -15.61 -15.40 5.17
N GLN A 117 -15.28 -14.11 5.10
CA GLN A 117 -13.97 -13.60 5.50
C GLN A 117 -13.74 -13.73 7.01
N MET A 118 -14.79 -13.59 7.81
CA MET A 118 -14.71 -13.81 9.26
C MET A 118 -14.48 -15.29 9.58
N ASP A 119 -15.21 -16.19 8.92
CA ASP A 119 -15.05 -17.63 9.10
C ASP A 119 -13.65 -18.08 8.67
N ASP A 120 -13.13 -17.55 7.55
CA ASP A 120 -11.75 -17.78 7.11
C ASP A 120 -10.75 -17.31 8.18
N ASN A 121 -10.88 -16.07 8.66
CA ASN A 121 -10.03 -15.53 9.72
C ASN A 121 -10.03 -16.39 10.99
N ILE A 122 -11.20 -16.84 11.43
CA ILE A 122 -11.32 -17.70 12.61
C ILE A 122 -10.65 -19.05 12.36
N SER A 123 -10.77 -19.61 11.15
CA SER A 123 -10.25 -20.95 10.83
C SER A 123 -8.75 -21.09 11.08
N TYR A 124 -7.96 -20.05 10.78
CA TYR A 124 -6.51 -20.07 10.96
C TYR A 124 -6.02 -19.35 12.22
N MET A 125 -6.83 -18.47 12.83
CA MET A 125 -6.43 -17.75 14.06
C MET A 125 -6.79 -18.50 15.35
N LYS A 126 -7.81 -19.36 15.35
CA LYS A 126 -8.29 -20.04 16.55
C LYS A 126 -7.19 -20.86 17.24
N ASP A 127 -6.34 -21.53 16.46
CA ASP A 127 -5.28 -22.41 16.94
C ASP A 127 -3.87 -21.90 16.58
N PHE A 128 -3.74 -20.60 16.26
CA PHE A 128 -2.48 -20.01 15.82
C PHE A 128 -1.43 -20.00 16.93
N LYS A 129 -0.22 -20.50 16.62
CA LYS A 129 0.91 -20.58 17.56
C LYS A 129 2.16 -19.86 17.06
N GLY A 130 2.04 -19.09 15.98
CA GLY A 130 3.15 -18.55 15.22
C GLY A 130 3.31 -19.23 13.87
N LEU A 131 4.26 -18.73 13.09
CA LEU A 131 4.67 -19.27 11.80
C LEU A 131 5.82 -20.26 11.97
N ALA A 132 5.80 -21.33 11.19
CA ALA A 132 6.95 -22.21 11.05
C ALA A 132 8.02 -21.57 10.15
N ALA A 133 9.27 -22.04 10.25
CA ALA A 133 10.40 -21.45 9.51
C ALA A 133 10.25 -21.54 7.98
N ASP A 134 9.58 -22.58 7.48
CA ASP A 134 9.24 -22.76 6.07
C ASP A 134 8.11 -21.82 5.61
N GLU A 135 7.13 -21.54 6.47
CA GLU A 135 6.11 -20.52 6.24
C GLU A 135 6.71 -19.12 6.18
N GLU A 136 7.65 -18.79 7.08
CA GLU A 136 8.39 -17.52 7.04
C GLU A 136 9.20 -17.39 5.75
N ALA A 137 9.87 -18.47 5.32
CA ALA A 137 10.58 -18.49 4.05
C ALA A 137 9.65 -18.33 2.84
N CYS A 138 8.43 -18.89 2.89
CA CYS A 138 7.40 -18.68 1.87
C CYS A 138 6.98 -17.20 1.79
N LEU A 139 6.70 -16.57 2.95
CA LEU A 139 6.37 -15.14 3.03
C LEU A 139 7.48 -14.24 2.50
N MET A 140 8.74 -14.57 2.79
CA MET A 140 9.88 -13.82 2.26
C MET A 140 9.91 -13.87 0.72
N LYS A 141 9.70 -15.06 0.13
CA LYS A 141 9.61 -15.19 -1.34
C LYS A 141 8.45 -14.39 -1.92
N ALA A 142 7.27 -14.47 -1.31
CA ALA A 142 6.08 -13.74 -1.74
C ALA A 142 6.30 -12.22 -1.69
N ARG A 143 6.94 -11.73 -0.62
CA ARG A 143 7.31 -10.32 -0.47
C ARG A 143 8.33 -9.88 -1.51
N ASP A 144 9.39 -10.65 -1.71
CA ASP A 144 10.45 -10.31 -2.66
C ASP A 144 9.89 -10.28 -4.10
N GLU A 145 8.95 -11.17 -4.43
CA GLU A 145 8.25 -11.14 -5.71
C GLU A 145 7.37 -9.90 -5.85
N LEU A 146 6.61 -9.55 -4.81
CA LEU A 146 5.81 -8.32 -4.82
C LEU A 146 6.67 -7.06 -5.00
N ALA A 147 7.87 -7.04 -4.39
CA ALA A 147 8.81 -5.91 -4.50
C ALA A 147 9.45 -5.77 -5.90
N ARG A 148 9.44 -6.83 -6.72
CA ARG A 148 9.94 -6.79 -8.12
C ARG A 148 8.94 -6.19 -9.09
N ILE A 149 7.67 -6.06 -8.70
CA ILE A 149 6.64 -5.52 -9.58
C ILE A 149 6.92 -4.02 -9.81
N PRO A 150 7.09 -3.59 -11.08
CA PRO A 150 7.51 -2.24 -11.41
C PRO A 150 6.33 -1.25 -11.29
N LEU A 151 5.94 -0.94 -10.06
CA LEU A 151 4.91 0.05 -9.77
C LEU A 151 5.49 1.46 -9.92
N ILE A 152 4.65 2.37 -10.41
CA ILE A 152 4.95 3.81 -10.37
C ILE A 152 4.98 4.21 -8.89
N PRO A 153 6.10 4.78 -8.37
CA PRO A 153 6.25 5.10 -6.95
C PRO A 153 5.52 6.40 -6.58
N CYS A 154 4.26 6.51 -6.95
CA CYS A 154 3.40 7.66 -6.68
C CYS A 154 2.87 7.61 -5.24
N THR A 155 3.11 8.66 -4.47
CA THR A 155 2.59 8.83 -3.10
C THR A 155 1.27 9.59 -3.04
N THR A 156 0.61 9.80 -4.19
CA THR A 156 -0.67 10.54 -4.33
C THR A 156 -0.71 11.93 -3.67
N CYS A 157 0.45 12.54 -3.38
CA CYS A 157 0.59 13.86 -2.75
C CYS A 157 0.00 15.04 -3.56
N ASN A 158 -0.31 14.82 -4.84
CA ASN A 158 -0.92 15.80 -5.75
C ASN A 158 -0.13 17.09 -5.99
N TYR A 159 1.16 17.18 -5.62
CA TYR A 159 1.98 18.36 -5.96
C TYR A 159 2.06 18.60 -7.47
N CYS A 160 2.17 17.54 -8.26
CA CYS A 160 2.14 17.59 -9.71
C CYS A 160 0.82 18.16 -10.28
N ALA A 161 -0.31 17.81 -9.67
CA ALA A 161 -1.63 18.26 -10.11
C ALA A 161 -1.85 19.77 -9.87
N LYS A 162 -1.20 20.35 -8.85
CA LYS A 162 -1.28 21.79 -8.52
C LYS A 162 -0.62 22.69 -9.56
N VAL A 163 0.35 22.17 -10.32
CA VAL A 163 1.12 22.95 -11.30
C VAL A 163 0.80 22.58 -12.76
N CYS A 164 -0.11 21.63 -12.97
CA CYS A 164 -0.46 21.15 -14.29
C CYS A 164 -1.42 22.13 -14.98
N PRO A 165 -1.02 22.82 -16.07
CA PRO A 165 -1.87 23.82 -16.73
C PRO A 165 -3.07 23.22 -17.47
N THR A 166 -3.06 21.91 -17.72
CA THR A 166 -4.15 21.18 -18.38
C THR A 166 -4.96 20.33 -17.41
N GLU A 167 -4.70 20.45 -16.10
CA GLU A 167 -5.47 19.78 -15.04
C GLU A 167 -5.58 18.25 -15.21
N ILE A 168 -4.49 17.61 -15.65
CA ILE A 168 -4.41 16.15 -15.74
C ILE A 168 -4.56 15.53 -14.36
N GLY A 169 -5.36 14.46 -14.25
CA GLY A 169 -5.50 13.66 -13.03
C GLY A 169 -4.31 12.72 -12.79
N ILE A 170 -3.11 13.27 -12.66
CA ILE A 170 -1.83 12.51 -12.68
C ILE A 170 -1.80 11.38 -11.65
N SER A 171 -2.11 11.69 -10.38
CA SER A 171 -2.11 10.70 -9.31
C SER A 171 -3.17 9.61 -9.52
N GLY A 172 -4.36 10.00 -9.97
CA GLY A 172 -5.44 9.08 -10.31
C GLY A 172 -5.08 8.12 -11.44
N SER A 173 -4.47 8.64 -12.52
CA SER A 173 -3.96 7.83 -13.63
C SER A 173 -2.84 6.87 -13.16
N PHE A 174 -1.92 7.32 -12.31
CA PHE A 174 -0.85 6.45 -11.76
C PHE A 174 -1.41 5.36 -10.85
N THR A 175 -2.39 5.67 -10.00
CA THR A 175 -3.08 4.67 -9.19
C THR A 175 -3.77 3.63 -10.07
N ALA A 176 -4.46 4.05 -11.13
CA ALA A 176 -5.09 3.14 -12.07
C ALA A 176 -4.07 2.27 -12.83
N LYS A 177 -2.94 2.85 -13.26
CA LYS A 177 -1.84 2.11 -13.89
C LYS A 177 -1.23 1.07 -12.95
N ASN A 178 -1.01 1.41 -11.69
CA ASN A 178 -0.50 0.45 -10.71
C ASN A 178 -1.49 -0.71 -10.48
N ILE A 179 -2.80 -0.45 -10.46
CA ILE A 179 -3.82 -1.51 -10.43
C ILE A 179 -3.71 -2.41 -11.67
N TYR A 180 -3.51 -1.82 -12.85
CA TYR A 180 -3.33 -2.60 -14.07
C TYR A 180 -2.06 -3.46 -14.00
N THR A 181 -0.93 -2.89 -13.59
CA THR A 181 0.34 -3.61 -13.43
C THR A 181 0.23 -4.75 -12.41
N LEU A 182 -0.48 -4.56 -11.30
CA LEU A 182 -0.65 -5.57 -10.26
C LEU A 182 -1.54 -6.74 -10.68
N PHE A 183 -2.65 -6.46 -11.36
CA PHE A 183 -3.72 -7.45 -11.56
C PHE A 183 -3.96 -7.84 -13.01
N ASN A 184 -3.21 -7.24 -13.95
CA ASN A 184 -3.41 -7.39 -15.39
C ASN A 184 -4.89 -7.22 -15.83
N ASN A 185 -5.63 -6.36 -15.13
CA ASN A 185 -7.06 -6.14 -15.35
C ASN A 185 -7.33 -4.72 -15.82
N LEU A 186 -7.35 -4.53 -17.14
CA LEU A 186 -7.50 -3.22 -17.77
C LEU A 186 -8.88 -2.59 -17.51
N GLU A 187 -9.94 -3.40 -17.47
CA GLU A 187 -11.30 -2.91 -17.19
C GLU A 187 -11.40 -2.31 -15.79
N ARG A 188 -10.89 -3.03 -14.77
CA ARG A 188 -10.83 -2.52 -13.40
C ARG A 188 -10.00 -1.25 -13.31
N ALA A 189 -8.86 -1.20 -13.99
CA ALA A 189 -8.01 -0.02 -14.02
C ALA A 189 -8.72 1.19 -14.66
N LYS A 190 -9.42 1.00 -15.79
CA LYS A 190 -10.21 2.05 -16.45
C LYS A 190 -11.38 2.54 -15.59
N LEU A 191 -12.07 1.64 -14.89
CA LEU A 191 -13.11 2.01 -13.91
C LEU A 191 -12.52 2.88 -12.80
N GLN A 192 -11.38 2.48 -12.24
CA GLN A 192 -10.69 3.27 -11.21
C GLN A 192 -10.25 4.64 -11.75
N GLU A 193 -9.68 4.69 -12.96
CA GLU A 193 -9.29 5.96 -13.59
C GLU A 193 -10.51 6.85 -13.81
N ASN A 194 -11.63 6.31 -14.30
CA ASN A 194 -12.85 7.08 -14.48
C ASN A 194 -13.30 7.71 -13.16
N TRP A 195 -13.24 7.00 -12.04
CA TRP A 195 -13.59 7.55 -10.73
C TRP A 195 -12.57 8.59 -10.20
N LEU A 196 -11.28 8.25 -10.22
CA LEU A 196 -10.21 9.09 -9.67
C LEU A 196 -9.85 10.31 -10.53
N VAL A 197 -10.15 10.27 -11.83
CA VAL A 197 -9.78 11.31 -12.79
C VAL A 197 -11.03 12.02 -13.30
N LYS A 198 -11.87 11.34 -14.10
CA LYS A 198 -13.03 11.99 -14.73
C LYS A 198 -14.09 12.40 -13.71
N GLY A 199 -14.37 11.54 -12.72
CA GLY A 199 -15.29 11.82 -11.63
C GLY A 199 -14.86 13.00 -10.75
N GLN A 200 -13.58 13.35 -10.79
CA GLN A 200 -13.00 14.52 -10.12
C GLN A 200 -12.90 15.75 -11.05
N GLY A 201 -13.52 15.72 -12.24
CA GLY A 201 -13.44 16.79 -13.23
C GLY A 201 -12.05 16.99 -13.85
N ARG A 202 -11.14 16.02 -13.71
CA ARG A 202 -9.77 16.09 -14.23
C ARG A 202 -9.68 15.47 -15.63
N LYS A 203 -8.66 15.88 -16.37
CA LYS A 203 -8.39 15.37 -17.72
C LYS A 203 -7.55 14.09 -17.68
N GLN A 204 -7.77 13.20 -18.65
CA GLN A 204 -7.04 11.94 -18.82
C GLN A 204 -5.60 12.16 -19.32
N ALA A 205 -4.76 11.13 -19.21
CA ALA A 205 -3.35 11.20 -19.55
C ALA A 205 -3.08 11.64 -21.01
N ALA A 206 -3.93 11.26 -21.97
CA ALA A 206 -3.82 11.68 -23.37
C ALA A 206 -3.81 13.20 -23.60
N GLU A 207 -4.47 13.97 -22.72
CA GLU A 207 -4.55 15.44 -22.76
C GLU A 207 -3.23 16.11 -22.32
N CYS A 208 -2.23 15.34 -21.90
CA CYS A 208 -0.94 15.87 -21.50
C CYS A 208 -0.21 16.56 -22.66
N ILE A 209 0.11 17.85 -22.48
CA ILE A 209 0.89 18.66 -23.42
C ILE A 209 2.41 18.55 -23.21
N LYS A 210 2.86 17.64 -22.34
CA LYS A 210 4.29 17.35 -22.07
C LYS A 210 5.13 18.56 -21.62
N CYS A 211 4.52 19.54 -20.95
CA CYS A 211 5.21 20.77 -20.51
C CYS A 211 6.30 20.59 -19.43
N GLY A 212 6.28 19.48 -18.68
CA GLY A 212 7.32 19.12 -17.71
C GLY A 212 7.23 19.80 -16.34
N LYS A 213 6.31 20.76 -16.13
CA LYS A 213 6.14 21.46 -14.83
C LYS A 213 5.90 20.51 -13.65
N CYS A 214 5.15 19.43 -13.89
CA CYS A 214 4.83 18.42 -12.87
C CYS A 214 6.07 17.68 -12.35
N GLU A 215 7.06 17.42 -13.20
CA GLU A 215 8.28 16.67 -12.83
C GLU A 215 9.18 17.50 -11.91
N GLN A 216 9.22 18.83 -12.09
CA GLN A 216 10.00 19.76 -11.27
C GLN A 216 9.55 19.81 -9.81
N VAL A 217 8.30 19.43 -9.53
CA VAL A 217 7.71 19.44 -8.18
C VAL A 217 7.46 18.04 -7.63
N CYS A 218 7.83 16.99 -8.37
CA CYS A 218 7.61 15.62 -7.93
C CYS A 218 8.68 15.21 -6.91
N PRO A 219 8.34 14.96 -5.63
CA PRO A 219 9.31 14.59 -4.61
C PRO A 219 9.86 13.17 -4.84
N GLN A 220 9.21 12.38 -5.68
CA GLN A 220 9.62 11.02 -6.03
C GLN A 220 10.42 10.99 -7.35
N HIS A 221 10.70 12.16 -7.95
CA HIS A 221 11.43 12.31 -9.21
C HIS A 221 10.91 11.41 -10.34
N ILE A 222 9.59 11.15 -10.36
CA ILE A 222 8.94 10.34 -11.37
C ILE A 222 9.03 11.06 -12.71
N LYS A 223 9.34 10.32 -13.77
CA LYS A 223 9.27 10.79 -15.16
C LYS A 223 7.82 10.88 -15.63
N ILE A 224 7.07 11.81 -15.05
CA ILE A 224 5.60 11.86 -15.16
C ILE A 224 5.13 11.89 -16.62
N ARG A 225 5.86 12.57 -17.51
CA ARG A 225 5.48 12.64 -18.93
C ARG A 225 5.61 11.31 -19.66
N GLU A 226 6.61 10.51 -19.32
CA GLU A 226 6.81 9.18 -19.88
C GLU A 226 5.69 8.25 -19.39
N GLU A 227 5.43 8.22 -18.08
CA GLU A 227 4.36 7.41 -17.49
C GLU A 227 2.97 7.75 -18.04
N LEU A 228 2.64 9.05 -18.17
CA LEU A 228 1.36 9.46 -18.75
C LEU A 228 1.23 9.05 -20.23
N ALA A 229 2.32 9.02 -20.98
CA ALA A 229 2.29 8.56 -22.37
C ALA A 229 2.01 7.05 -22.45
N VAL A 230 2.67 6.25 -21.61
CA VAL A 230 2.42 4.81 -21.48
C VAL A 230 0.98 4.54 -21.10
N ILE A 231 0.45 5.27 -20.12
CA ILE A 231 -0.94 5.13 -19.68
C ILE A 231 -1.91 5.46 -20.81
N ALA A 232 -1.68 6.56 -21.53
CA ALA A 232 -2.54 6.94 -22.64
C ALA A 232 -2.59 5.85 -23.72
N GLU A 233 -1.45 5.24 -24.04
CA GLU A 233 -1.34 4.14 -25.00
C GLU A 233 -2.06 2.88 -24.51
N GLU A 234 -1.69 2.35 -23.35
CA GLU A 234 -2.26 1.10 -22.82
C GLU A 234 -3.76 1.20 -22.53
N PHE A 235 -4.24 2.37 -22.11
CA PHE A 235 -5.65 2.58 -21.80
C PHE A 235 -6.45 2.93 -23.06
N GLY A 236 -5.81 3.04 -24.24
CA GLY A 236 -6.45 3.38 -25.50
C GLY A 236 -7.04 4.78 -25.52
N GLN A 237 -6.44 5.71 -24.77
CA GLN A 237 -6.91 7.09 -24.69
C GLN A 237 -6.52 7.86 -25.94
N LYS A 238 -7.42 8.74 -26.39
CA LYS A 238 -7.15 9.68 -27.48
C LYS A 238 -7.38 11.09 -26.97
N ARG A 239 -6.63 12.04 -27.51
CA ARG A 239 -6.93 13.45 -27.26
C ARG A 239 -8.31 13.76 -27.82
N GLN A 240 -9.09 14.50 -27.04
CA GLN A 240 -10.30 15.10 -27.55
C GLN A 240 -9.89 16.23 -28.48
N GLU A 241 -10.21 16.07 -29.76
CA GLU A 241 -10.16 17.18 -30.72
C GLU A 241 -11.33 18.11 -30.38
N ASN A 242 -11.02 19.35 -30.03
CA ASN A 242 -12.00 20.43 -29.87
C ASN A 242 -12.41 20.98 -31.22
#